data_AF-A0A2H9N3N5-F1
#
_entry.id   AF-A0A2H9N3N5-F1
#
_cell.length_a   1.000
_cell.length_b   1.000
_cell.length_c   1.000
_cell.angle_alpha   90.00
_cell.angle_beta   90.00
_cell.angle_gamma   90.00
#
_symmetry.space_group_name_H-M   'P 1'
#
loop_
_entity.id
_entity.type
_entity.pdbx_description
1 polymer ?
#
loop_
_entity_poly.entity_id
_entity_poly.type
_entity_poly.pdbx_seq_one_letter_code
_entity_poly.pdbx_strand_id
1 'polypeptide(L)'
;MFILFLIVNGFALSFDLIKTVLIPSGLLFIISRGFGKISGGVLGNILTRMNRKEAFPIGISLLSQSTLTIYFAAHSKGFLLNYGEAIFAITMSGVIFFEIIGAPLLKWAVIKMKIG
;
A
#
# COMPACT_ATOMS: atom_id res chain seq x y z
N MET A 1 19.77 -4.45 3.00
CA MET A 1 19.37 -3.07 3.38
C MET A 1 17.85 -2.90 3.45
N PHE A 2 17.07 -3.31 2.45
CA PHE A 2 15.60 -3.14 2.43
C PHE A 2 14.83 -3.81 3.59
N ILE A 3 15.16 -5.06 3.92
CA ILE A 3 14.48 -5.82 4.99
C ILE A 3 14.78 -5.20 6.37
N LEU A 4 16.02 -4.77 6.60
CA LEU A 4 16.43 -4.09 7.84
C LEU A 4 15.65 -2.78 8.05
N PHE A 5 15.46 -2.00 6.99
CA PHE A 5 14.68 -0.76 7.05
C PHE A 5 13.20 -1.02 7.38
N LEU A 6 12.60 -2.05 6.80
CA LEU A 6 11.24 -2.48 7.11
C LEU A 6 11.11 -2.92 8.58
N ILE A 7 12.06 -3.73 9.06
CA ILE A 7 12.06 -4.23 10.45
C ILE A 7 12.19 -3.08 11.44
N VAL A 8 13.13 -2.16 11.23
CA VAL A 8 13.37 -1.02 12.13
C VAL A 8 12.15 -0.09 12.18
N ASN A 9 11.57 0.26 11.03
CA ASN A 9 10.40 1.14 11.02
C ASN A 9 9.12 0.44 11.48
N GLY A 10 9.01 -0.87 11.25
CA GLY A 10 7.92 -1.69 11.79
C GLY A 10 7.97 -1.76 13.32
N PHE A 11 9.17 -1.85 13.91
CA PHE A 11 9.35 -1.84 15.36
C PHE A 11 9.08 -0.46 15.98
N ALA A 12 9.32 0.62 15.24
CA ALA A 12 9.01 1.98 15.67
C ALA A 12 7.50 2.32 15.68
N LEU A 13 6.64 1.34 15.39
CA LEU A 13 5.19 1.47 15.41
C LEU A 13 4.65 1.10 16.80
N SER A 14 4.24 2.09 17.59
CA SER A 14 3.67 1.83 18.92
C SER A 14 2.30 1.16 18.80
N PHE A 15 2.09 0.05 19.52
CA PHE A 15 0.81 -0.69 19.53
C PHE A 15 -0.38 0.15 19.99
N ASP A 16 -0.17 1.16 20.83
CA ASP A 16 -1.22 2.11 21.23
C ASP A 16 -1.67 3.00 20.08
N LEU A 17 -0.73 3.52 19.28
CA LEU A 17 -1.04 4.31 18.08
C LEU A 17 -1.82 3.50 17.05
N ILE A 18 -1.56 2.19 16.95
CA ILE A 18 -2.35 1.29 16.10
C ILE A 18 -3.80 1.25 16.60
N LYS A 19 -4.07 1.04 17.88
CA LYS A 19 -5.46 0.94 18.37
C LYS A 19 -6.26 2.23 18.17
N THR A 20 -5.66 3.39 18.43
CA THR A 20 -6.38 4.67 18.37
C THR A 20 -6.58 5.17 16.94
N VAL A 21 -5.65 4.87 16.03
CA VAL A 21 -5.64 5.43 14.67
C VAL A 21 -6.06 4.40 13.61
N LEU A 22 -5.84 3.10 13.81
CA LEU A 22 -6.14 2.08 12.80
C LEU A 22 -7.64 1.91 12.55
N ILE A 23 -8.48 2.03 13.59
CA ILE A 23 -9.86 1.55 13.53
C ILE A 23 -10.71 2.36 12.53
N PRO A 24 -10.72 3.71 12.53
CA PRO A 24 -11.45 4.48 11.52
C PRO A 24 -10.59 4.96 10.33
N SER A 25 -9.41 5.56 10.57
CA SER A 25 -8.64 6.25 9.51
C SER A 25 -7.68 5.33 8.77
N GLY A 26 -7.09 4.34 9.46
CA GLY A 26 -6.26 3.30 8.83
C GLY A 26 -7.03 2.46 7.82
N LEU A 27 -8.25 2.01 8.18
CA LEU A 27 -9.10 1.24 7.29
C LEU A 27 -9.54 2.06 6.07
N LEU A 28 -9.97 3.31 6.28
CA LEU A 28 -10.35 4.20 5.19
C LEU A 28 -9.18 4.43 4.22
N PHE A 29 -7.97 4.59 4.75
CA PHE A 29 -6.75 4.70 3.94
C PHE A 29 -6.50 3.45 3.10
N ILE A 30 -6.61 2.25 3.69
CA ILE A 30 -6.43 0.98 2.98
C ILE A 30 -7.45 0.84 1.85
N ILE A 31 -8.73 1.12 2.11
CA ILE A 31 -9.81 1.00 1.11
C ILE A 31 -9.60 2.02 -0.01
N SER A 32 -9.40 3.29 0.34
CA SER A 32 -9.17 4.38 -0.62
C SER A 32 -7.97 4.07 -1.53
N ARG A 33 -6.87 3.59 -0.92
CA ARG A 33 -5.67 3.25 -1.66
C ARG A 33 -5.87 2.04 -2.57
N GLY A 34 -6.54 0.99 -2.08
CA GLY A 34 -6.87 -0.18 -2.88
C GLY A 34 -7.72 0.18 -4.09
N PHE A 35 -8.77 0.98 -3.88
CA PHE A 35 -9.62 1.49 -4.94
C PHE A 35 -8.84 2.35 -5.95
N GLY A 36 -7.98 3.26 -5.48
CA GLY A 36 -7.14 4.09 -6.34
C GLY A 36 -6.19 3.29 -7.23
N LYS A 37 -5.60 2.21 -6.71
CA LYS A 37 -4.73 1.32 -7.51
C LYS A 37 -5.48 0.53 -8.56
N ILE A 38 -6.64 -0.04 -8.20
CA ILE A 38 -7.46 -0.83 -9.12
C ILE A 38 -8.03 0.08 -10.22
N SER A 39 -8.62 1.22 -9.85
CA SER A 39 -9.13 2.20 -10.81
C SER A 39 -8.01 2.77 -11.69
N GLY A 40 -6.83 3.05 -11.13
CA GLY A 40 -5.65 3.46 -11.87
C GLY A 40 -5.19 2.43 -12.90
N GLY A 41 -5.24 1.13 -12.57
CA GLY A 41 -4.96 0.05 -13.52
C GLY A 41 -5.95 0.01 -14.69
N VAL A 42 -7.24 0.23 -14.39
CA VAL A 42 -8.29 0.30 -15.42
C VAL A 42 -8.13 1.55 -16.30
N LEU A 43 -7.88 2.72 -15.72
CA LEU A 43 -7.63 3.95 -16.44
C LEU A 43 -6.37 3.84 -17.31
N GLY A 44 -5.30 3.26 -16.76
CA GLY A 44 -4.07 2.97 -17.50
C GLY A 44 -4.35 2.09 -18.72
N ASN A 45 -5.14 1.02 -18.56
CA ASN A 45 -5.53 0.15 -19.66
C ASN A 45 -6.32 0.87 -20.75
N ILE A 46 -7.19 1.82 -20.39
CA ILE A 46 -7.95 2.63 -21.36
C ILE A 46 -6.99 3.52 -22.17
N LEU A 47 -6.03 4.16 -21.50
CA LEU A 47 -5.05 5.06 -22.15
C LEU A 47 -4.08 4.31 -23.06
N THR A 48 -3.61 3.13 -22.63
CA THR A 48 -2.64 2.32 -23.39
C THR A 48 -3.29 1.37 -24.39
N ARG A 49 -4.63 1.29 -24.42
CA ARG A 49 -5.42 0.38 -25.26
C ARG A 49 -5.04 -1.10 -25.11
N MET A 50 -4.61 -1.49 -23.91
CA MET A 50 -4.32 -2.88 -23.58
C MET A 50 -5.61 -3.72 -23.47
N ASN A 51 -5.45 -5.05 -23.47
CA ASN A 51 -6.55 -5.99 -23.40
C ASN A 51 -7.37 -5.77 -22.11
N ARG A 52 -8.68 -5.56 -22.25
CA ARG A 52 -9.57 -5.29 -21.11
C ARG A 52 -9.56 -6.39 -20.04
N LYS A 53 -9.20 -7.62 -20.40
CA LYS A 53 -9.05 -8.73 -19.45
C LYS A 53 -7.86 -8.54 -18.49
N GLU A 54 -6.86 -7.76 -18.88
CA GLU A 54 -5.63 -7.52 -18.11
C GLU A 54 -5.76 -6.31 -17.17
N ALA A 55 -6.69 -5.39 -17.44
CA ALA A 55 -6.89 -4.15 -16.69
C ALA A 55 -7.03 -4.35 -15.17
N PHE A 56 -7.87 -5.31 -14.76
CA PHE A 56 -8.12 -5.59 -13.35
C PHE A 56 -6.97 -6.35 -12.67
N PRO A 57 -6.40 -7.41 -13.26
CA PRO A 57 -5.15 -8.02 -12.78
C PRO A 57 -3.99 -7.02 -12.63
N ILE A 58 -3.81 -6.09 -13.57
CA ILE A 58 -2.81 -5.02 -13.46
C ILE A 58 -3.12 -4.10 -12.28
N GLY A 59 -4.37 -3.71 -12.08
CA GLY A 59 -4.77 -2.92 -10.91
C GLY A 59 -4.44 -3.61 -9.59
N ILE A 60 -4.62 -4.94 -9.51
CA ILE A 60 -4.30 -5.75 -8.33
C ILE A 60 -2.79 -5.89 -8.13
N SER A 61 -1.99 -6.04 -9.19
CA SER A 61 -0.54 -6.13 -9.08
C SER A 61 0.09 -4.87 -8.48
N LEU A 62 -0.57 -3.71 -8.67
CA LEU A 62 -0.16 -2.40 -8.15
C LEU A 62 -0.50 -2.18 -6.67
N LEU A 63 -1.17 -3.12 -6.00
CA LEU A 63 -1.46 -3.07 -4.56
C LEU A 63 -0.21 -3.28 -3.70
N SER A 64 0.81 -3.97 -4.23
CA SER A 64 2.10 -4.09 -3.56
C SER A 64 2.71 -2.70 -3.30
N GLN A 65 3.24 -2.48 -2.10
CA GLN A 65 3.75 -1.18 -1.69
C GLN A 65 5.24 -0.99 -1.99
N SER A 66 5.61 0.26 -2.26
CA SER A 66 7.01 0.67 -2.43
C SER A 66 7.61 1.11 -1.11
N THR A 67 8.88 0.73 -0.87
CA THR A 67 9.70 1.18 0.26
C THR A 67 9.79 2.71 0.37
N LEU A 68 9.66 3.44 -0.75
CA LEU A 68 9.60 4.90 -0.73
C LEU A 68 8.46 5.42 0.15
N THR A 69 7.34 4.70 0.21
CA THR A 69 6.20 5.04 1.08
C THR A 69 6.62 5.06 2.55
N ILE A 70 7.37 4.03 2.98
CA ILE A 70 7.87 3.92 4.35
C ILE A 70 8.83 5.07 4.66
N TYR A 71 9.71 5.41 3.71
CA TYR A 71 10.63 6.53 3.85
C TYR A 71 9.90 7.86 4.06
N PHE A 72 8.93 8.19 3.21
CA PHE A 72 8.16 9.42 3.34
C PHE A 72 7.33 9.45 4.63
N ALA A 73 6.77 8.31 5.03
CA ALA A 73 6.09 8.18 6.31
C ALA A 73 7.04 8.48 7.47
N ALA A 74 8.24 7.90 7.49
CA ALA A 74 9.22 8.12 8.55
C ALA A 74 9.69 9.58 8.57
N HIS A 75 9.91 10.17 7.40
CA HIS A 75 10.32 11.57 7.26
C HIS A 75 9.23 12.55 7.71
N SER A 76 7.96 12.19 7.55
CA SER A 76 6.82 13.04 7.95
C SER A 76 6.81 13.35 9.45
N LYS A 77 7.37 12.46 10.30
CA LYS A 77 7.53 12.70 11.75
C LYS A 77 8.37 13.95 12.05
N GLY A 78 9.39 14.24 11.23
CA GLY A 78 10.27 15.39 11.41
C GLY A 78 9.75 16.69 10.80
N PHE A 79 8.87 16.61 9.80
CA PHE A 79 8.36 17.79 9.07
C PHE A 79 6.97 18.25 9.52
N LEU A 80 6.15 17.34 10.05
CA LEU A 80 4.77 17.61 10.44
C LEU A 80 4.61 17.41 11.95
N LEU A 81 4.96 18.43 12.74
CA LEU A 81 4.99 18.38 14.22
C LEU A 81 3.69 17.87 14.85
N ASN A 82 2.52 18.19 14.29
CA ASN A 82 1.22 17.82 14.85
C ASN A 82 0.61 16.52 14.29
N TYR A 83 1.04 16.07 13.10
CA TYR A 83 0.38 14.98 12.37
C TYR A 83 1.33 13.87 11.91
N GLY A 84 2.65 14.07 12.01
CA GLY A 84 3.65 13.16 11.46
C GLY A 84 3.60 11.77 12.07
N GLU A 85 3.36 11.66 13.38
CA GLU A 85 3.19 10.34 14.02
C GLU A 85 1.93 9.62 13.55
N ALA A 86 0.81 10.35 13.42
CA ALA A 86 -0.45 9.77 12.93
C ALA A 86 -0.34 9.32 11.47
N ILE A 87 0.25 10.15 10.60
CA ILE A 87 0.51 9.83 9.20
C ILE A 87 1.44 8.63 9.09
N PHE A 88 2.51 8.60 9.87
CA PHE A 88 3.41 7.45 9.94
C PHE A 88 2.65 6.18 10.33
N ALA A 89 1.84 6.24 11.39
CA ALA A 89 1.11 5.09 11.90
C ALA A 89 0.11 4.54 10.87
N ILE A 90 -0.70 5.42 10.27
CA ILE A 90 -1.66 5.06 9.20
C ILE A 90 -0.92 4.44 8.02
N THR A 91 0.14 5.10 7.56
CA THR A 91 0.85 4.67 6.37
C THR A 91 1.53 3.32 6.60
N MET A 92 2.23 3.15 7.73
CA MET A 92 2.90 1.90 8.09
C MET A 92 1.91 0.75 8.29
N SER A 93 0.76 1.00 8.91
CA SER A 93 -0.27 -0.03 9.02
C SER A 93 -0.77 -0.50 7.64
N GLY A 94 -0.94 0.43 6.71
CA GLY A 94 -1.29 0.11 5.33
C GLY A 94 -0.18 -0.66 4.63
N VAL A 95 1.09 -0.26 4.80
CA VAL A 95 2.26 -0.98 4.28
C VAL A 95 2.22 -2.43 4.73
N ILE A 96 2.16 -2.67 6.04
CA ILE A 96 2.14 -4.01 6.62
C ILE A 96 0.97 -4.82 6.05
N PHE A 97 -0.23 -4.23 6.01
CA PHE A 97 -1.42 -4.90 5.44
C PHE A 97 -1.18 -5.33 4.00
N PHE A 98 -0.78 -4.39 3.13
CA PHE A 98 -0.57 -4.65 1.71
C PHE A 98 0.66 -5.49 1.41
N GLU A 99 1.64 -5.58 2.31
CA GLU A 99 2.80 -6.45 2.13
C GLU A 99 2.46 -7.91 2.43
N ILE A 100 1.58 -8.14 3.41
CA ILE A 100 1.03 -9.48 3.73
C ILE A 100 0.17 -9.99 2.56
N ILE A 101 -0.75 -9.17 2.03
CA ILE A 101 -1.67 -9.61 0.97
C ILE A 101 -1.13 -9.41 -0.45
N GLY A 102 -0.19 -8.48 -0.63
CA GLY A 102 0.23 -8.01 -1.96
C GLY A 102 1.00 -9.05 -2.75
N ALA A 103 1.91 -9.81 -2.11
CA ALA A 103 2.65 -10.86 -2.80
C ALA A 103 1.75 -12.02 -3.29
N PRO A 104 0.81 -12.56 -2.48
CA PRO A 104 -0.19 -13.51 -2.96
C PRO A 104 -1.05 -12.96 -4.11
N LEU A 105 -1.52 -11.72 -4.00
CA LEU A 105 -2.35 -11.07 -5.02
C LEU A 105 -1.60 -10.82 -6.33
N LEU A 106 -0.33 -10.41 -6.25
CA LEU A 106 0.55 -10.25 -7.40
C LEU A 106 0.74 -11.59 -8.13
N LYS A 107 1.01 -12.67 -7.39
CA LYS A 107 1.14 -14.01 -7.95
C LYS A 107 -0.14 -14.43 -8.68
N TRP A 108 -1.30 -14.21 -8.06
CA TRP A 108 -2.60 -14.49 -8.68
C TRP A 108 -2.81 -13.67 -9.97
N ALA A 109 -2.48 -12.38 -9.94
CA ALA A 109 -2.63 -11.49 -11.10
C ALA A 109 -1.77 -11.95 -12.28
N VAL A 110 -0.51 -12.32 -12.03
CA VAL A 110 0.40 -12.82 -13.07
C VAL A 110 -0.10 -14.13 -13.68
N ILE A 111 -0.59 -15.07 -12.86
CA ILE A 111 -1.17 -16.33 -13.36
C ILE A 111 -2.38 -16.04 -14.25
N LYS A 112 -3.27 -15.13 -13.82
CA LYS A 112 -4.47 -14.78 -14.57
C LYS A 112 -4.16 -14.11 -15.91
N MET A 113 -3.11 -13.28 -15.96
CA MET A 113 -2.65 -12.66 -17.21
C MET A 113 -1.97 -13.66 -18.17
N LYS A 114 -1.32 -14.71 -17.67
CA LYS A 114 -0.71 -15.75 -18.52
C LYS A 114 -1.72 -16.70 -19.17
N ILE A 115 -2.90 -16.85 -18.58
CA ILE A 115 -3.93 -17.83 -19.01
C ILE A 115 -5.04 -17.16 -19.86
N GLY A 116 -5.12 -15.82 -19.87
CA GLY A 116 -6.20 -15.04 -20.51
C GLY A 116 -5.90 -14.56 -21.91
#